data_AF-A0A0N1BEP0-F1
#
_entry.id   AF-A0A0N1BEP0-F1
#
_cell.length_a   1.000
_cell.length_b   1.000
_cell.length_c   1.000
_cell.angle_alpha   90.00
_cell.angle_beta   90.00
_cell.angle_gamma   90.00
#
_symmetry.space_group_name_H-M   'P 1'
#
loop_
_entity.id
_entity.type
_entity.pdbx_description
1 polymer ?
#
loop_
_entity_poly.entity_id
_entity_poly.type
_entity_poly.pdbx_seq_one_letter_code
_entity_poly.pdbx_strand_id
1 'polypeptide(L)'
;MQDPAASDSTEDRLKLARQQLRMQAGHVRAIAWRVSRAELAVQIDRMRRIADSNAMPCVSDLAHGLEHLLANGWSRTMARHYFDAMDEAIASDCGNADMRAAVLASIAVRGAR
;
A
#
# COMPACT_ATOMS: atom_id res chain seq x y z
N MET A 1 33.62 3.05 8.75
CA MET A 1 32.85 3.69 9.85
C MET A 1 31.45 3.94 9.30
N GLN A 2 30.44 3.21 9.79
CA GLN A 2 29.04 3.54 9.53
C GLN A 2 28.63 4.62 10.52
N ASP A 3 28.06 5.73 10.03
CA ASP A 3 27.53 6.81 10.86
C ASP A 3 26.24 6.36 11.55
N PRO A 4 26.22 6.18 12.88
CA PRO A 4 25.01 5.77 13.61
C PRO A 4 23.89 6.81 13.50
N ALA A 5 24.23 8.11 13.38
CA ALA A 5 23.26 9.20 13.24
C ALA A 5 22.45 9.16 11.93
N ALA A 6 23.05 8.65 10.83
CA ALA A 6 22.36 8.50 9.55
C ALA A 6 21.36 7.32 9.56
N SER A 7 21.68 6.27 10.32
CA SER A 7 20.82 5.11 10.52
C SER A 7 19.58 5.46 11.36
N ASP A 8 19.74 6.19 12.47
CA ASP A 8 18.62 6.65 13.32
C ASP A 8 17.65 7.55 12.53
N SER A 9 18.18 8.48 11.72
CA SER A 9 17.37 9.37 10.89
C SER A 9 16.56 8.63 9.82
N THR A 10 17.12 7.54 9.28
CA THR A 10 16.45 6.71 8.27
C THR A 10 15.34 5.86 8.89
N GLU A 11 15.59 5.29 10.07
CA GLU A 11 14.61 4.51 10.82
C GLU A 11 13.44 5.38 11.28
N ASP A 12 13.71 6.59 11.78
CA ASP A 12 12.68 7.54 12.19
C ASP A 12 11.83 8.01 11.01
N ARG A 13 12.47 8.27 9.86
CA ARG A 13 11.75 8.58 8.61
C ARG A 13 10.84 7.43 8.19
N LEU A 14 11.31 6.19 8.29
CA LEU A 14 10.53 5.00 7.94
C LEU A 14 9.36 4.80 8.91
N LYS A 15 9.56 5.00 10.22
CA LYS A 15 8.50 4.98 11.24
C LYS A 15 7.42 6.02 10.93
N LEU A 16 7.82 7.25 10.60
CA LEU A 16 6.89 8.32 10.22
C LEU A 16 6.13 7.97 8.95
N ALA A 17 6.82 7.46 7.92
CA ALA A 17 6.21 7.03 6.67
C ALA A 17 5.17 5.92 6.89
N ARG A 18 5.50 4.91 7.71
CA ARG A 18 4.56 3.85 8.09
C ARG A 18 3.35 4.42 8.82
N GLN A 19 3.53 5.37 9.74
CA GLN A 19 2.42 6.01 10.44
C GLN A 19 1.51 6.79 9.47
N GLN A 20 2.09 7.57 8.56
CA GLN A 20 1.34 8.30 7.54
C GLN A 20 0.56 7.36 6.62
N LEU A 21 1.20 6.27 6.19
CA LEU A 21 0.55 5.24 5.36
C LEU A 21 -0.59 4.54 6.10
N ARG A 22 -0.44 4.21 7.39
CA ARG A 22 -1.53 3.63 8.21
C ARG A 22 -2.73 4.57 8.28
N MET A 23 -2.48 5.86 8.53
CA MET A 23 -3.55 6.86 8.58
C MET A 23 -4.23 7.00 7.21
N GLN A 24 -3.46 7.03 6.13
CA GLN A 24 -3.98 7.14 4.76
C GLN A 24 -4.77 5.88 4.36
N ALA A 25 -4.26 4.68 4.65
CA ALA A 25 -4.93 3.41 4.39
C ALA A 25 -6.27 3.32 5.15
N GLY A 26 -6.27 3.69 6.44
CA GLY A 26 -7.49 3.77 7.24
C GLY A 26 -8.51 4.77 6.67
N HIS A 27 -8.04 5.94 6.21
CA HIS A 27 -8.89 6.93 5.55
C HIS A 27 -9.49 6.38 4.25
N VAL A 28 -8.67 5.85 3.35
CA VAL A 28 -9.09 5.25 2.08
C VAL A 28 -10.15 4.18 2.33
N ARG A 29 -9.93 3.30 3.32
CA ARG A 29 -10.88 2.23 3.67
C ARG A 29 -12.22 2.76 4.17
N ALA A 30 -12.20 3.84 4.95
CA ALA A 30 -13.41 4.48 5.47
C ALA A 30 -14.26 5.14 4.36
N ILE A 31 -13.60 5.64 3.29
CA ILE A 31 -14.28 6.35 2.21
C ILE A 31 -14.54 5.48 0.97
N ALA A 32 -13.90 4.32 0.82
CA ALA A 32 -13.85 3.52 -0.40
C ALA A 32 -15.23 3.21 -1.03
N TRP A 33 -16.29 3.19 -0.21
CA TRP A 33 -17.66 2.91 -0.64
C TRP A 33 -18.59 4.13 -0.65
N ARG A 34 -18.07 5.30 -0.31
CA ARG A 34 -18.83 6.55 -0.09
C ARG A 34 -18.47 7.65 -1.08
N VAL A 35 -17.32 7.54 -1.72
CA VAL A 35 -16.81 8.53 -2.68
C VAL A 35 -16.84 7.98 -4.10
N SER A 36 -16.72 8.87 -5.07
CA SER A 36 -16.58 8.48 -6.48
C SER A 36 -15.28 7.70 -6.73
N ARG A 37 -15.23 6.96 -7.83
CA ARG A 37 -14.00 6.26 -8.25
C ARG A 37 -12.84 7.22 -8.49
N ALA A 38 -13.11 8.41 -9.02
CA ALA A 38 -12.10 9.43 -9.26
C ALA A 38 -11.50 9.94 -7.94
N GLU A 39 -12.34 10.25 -6.95
CA GLU A 39 -11.87 10.66 -5.62
C GLU A 39 -11.08 9.55 -4.92
N LEU A 40 -11.54 8.30 -5.04
CA LEU A 40 -10.82 7.15 -4.49
C LEU A 40 -9.45 6.95 -5.15
N ALA A 41 -9.37 7.10 -6.48
CA ALA A 41 -8.11 7.01 -7.22
C ALA A 41 -7.10 8.08 -6.77
N VAL A 42 -7.54 9.32 -6.52
CA VAL A 42 -6.68 10.39 -5.98
C VAL A 42 -6.11 10.00 -4.61
N GLN A 43 -6.90 9.38 -3.73
CA GLN A 43 -6.41 8.97 -2.42
C GLN A 43 -5.44 7.79 -2.49
N ILE A 44 -5.61 6.89 -3.45
CA ILE A 44 -4.69 5.77 -3.69
C ILE A 44 -3.38 6.28 -4.32
N ASP A 45 -3.42 7.18 -5.29
CA ASP A 45 -2.21 7.81 -5.87
C ASP A 45 -1.41 8.54 -4.79
N ARG A 46 -2.09 9.25 -3.87
CA ARG A 46 -1.43 9.89 -2.72
C ARG A 46 -0.66 8.87 -1.87
N MET A 47 -1.25 7.72 -1.61
CA MET A 47 -0.64 6.65 -0.83
C MET A 47 0.57 6.05 -1.56
N ARG A 48 0.46 5.84 -2.88
CA ARG A 48 1.56 5.39 -3.75
C ARG A 48 2.75 6.35 -3.68
N ARG A 49 2.52 7.66 -3.80
CA ARG A 49 3.59 8.68 -3.70
C ARG A 49 4.29 8.69 -2.34
N ILE A 50 3.54 8.51 -1.24
CA ILE A 50 4.13 8.40 0.10
C ILE A 50 5.04 7.17 0.17
N ALA A 51 4.58 6.03 -0.36
CA ALA A 51 5.37 4.80 -0.39
C ALA A 51 6.64 4.94 -1.25
N ASP A 52 6.54 5.51 -2.45
CA ASP A 52 7.67 5.74 -3.35
C ASP A 52 8.72 6.65 -2.72
N SER A 53 8.29 7.76 -2.12
CA SER A 53 9.19 8.73 -1.49
C SER A 53 9.95 8.17 -0.28
N ASN A 54 9.46 7.07 0.30
CA ASN A 54 10.03 6.43 1.49
C ASN A 54 10.59 5.03 1.20
N ALA A 55 10.79 4.67 -0.07
CA ALA A 55 11.33 3.38 -0.50
C ALA A 55 10.56 2.17 0.06
N MET A 56 9.22 2.23 0.01
CA MET A 56 8.31 1.15 0.44
C MET A 56 7.64 0.48 -0.77
N PRO A 57 8.38 -0.30 -1.58
CA PRO A 57 7.90 -0.80 -2.87
C PRO A 57 6.68 -1.73 -2.76
N CYS A 58 6.52 -2.47 -1.66
CA CYS A 58 5.35 -3.33 -1.44
C CYS A 58 4.05 -2.52 -1.39
N VAL A 59 4.07 -1.37 -0.71
CA VAL A 59 2.88 -0.53 -0.59
C VAL A 59 2.62 0.20 -1.90
N SER A 60 3.67 0.62 -2.62
CA SER A 60 3.54 1.24 -3.94
C SER A 60 2.91 0.29 -4.97
N ASP A 61 3.40 -0.94 -5.06
CA ASP A 61 2.86 -1.96 -5.98
C ASP A 61 1.40 -2.31 -5.66
N LEU A 62 1.05 -2.44 -4.38
CA LEU A 62 -0.33 -2.69 -3.96
C LEU A 62 -1.26 -1.50 -4.29
N ALA A 63 -0.78 -0.27 -4.12
CA ALA A 63 -1.52 0.93 -4.52
C ALA A 63 -1.72 0.96 -6.04
N HIS A 64 -0.69 0.61 -6.82
CA HIS A 64 -0.80 0.51 -8.27
C HIS A 64 -1.79 -0.58 -8.72
N GLY A 65 -1.79 -1.74 -8.07
CA GLY A 65 -2.78 -2.79 -8.31
C GLY A 65 -4.21 -2.35 -8.01
N LEU A 66 -4.41 -1.55 -6.95
CA LEU A 66 -5.71 -0.94 -6.64
C LEU A 66 -6.15 0.08 -7.71
N GLU A 67 -5.25 0.92 -8.23
CA GLU A 67 -5.52 1.83 -9.35
C GLU A 67 -5.98 1.05 -10.59
N HIS A 68 -5.27 -0.05 -10.91
CA HIS A 68 -5.61 -0.91 -12.04
C HIS A 68 -6.98 -1.58 -11.85
N LEU A 69 -7.32 -2.03 -10.63
CA LEU A 69 -8.64 -2.59 -10.33
C LEU A 69 -9.76 -1.55 -10.45
N LEU A 70 -9.52 -0.31 -10.02
CA LEU A 70 -10.48 0.77 -10.17
C LEU A 70 -10.82 1.04 -11.65
N ALA A 71 -9.82 0.90 -12.52
CA ALA A 71 -9.97 1.09 -13.96
C ALA A 71 -10.65 -0.10 -14.67
N ASN A 72 -10.35 -1.34 -14.28
CA ASN A 72 -10.68 -2.53 -15.09
C ASN A 72 -11.79 -3.45 -14.54
N GLY A 73 -12.32 -3.21 -13.33
CA GLY A 73 -13.39 -4.07 -12.81
C GLY A 73 -13.39 -4.16 -11.29
N TRP A 74 -13.63 -3.03 -10.63
CA TRP A 74 -13.60 -2.92 -9.18
C TRP A 74 -14.57 -3.89 -8.48
N SER A 75 -14.02 -4.87 -7.78
CA SER A 75 -14.75 -5.80 -6.92
C SER A 75 -14.53 -5.45 -5.46
N ARG A 76 -15.62 -5.42 -4.66
CA ARG A 76 -15.58 -5.21 -3.20
C ARG A 76 -14.67 -6.21 -2.50
N THR A 77 -14.74 -7.47 -2.91
CA THR A 77 -13.96 -8.55 -2.32
C THR A 77 -12.48 -8.40 -2.66
N MET A 78 -12.16 -8.13 -3.94
CA MET A 78 -10.76 -7.89 -4.36
C MET A 78 -10.17 -6.67 -3.67
N ALA A 79 -10.89 -5.56 -3.64
CA ALA A 79 -10.45 -4.33 -2.96
C ALA A 79 -10.14 -4.58 -1.48
N ARG A 80 -10.97 -5.38 -0.80
CA ARG A 80 -10.73 -5.75 0.60
C ARG A 80 -9.42 -6.52 0.77
N HIS A 81 -9.12 -7.49 -0.11
CA HIS A 81 -7.87 -8.23 -0.07
C HIS A 81 -6.64 -7.34 -0.33
N TYR A 82 -6.75 -6.36 -1.22
CA TYR A 82 -5.70 -5.37 -1.42
C TYR A 82 -5.49 -4.49 -0.17
N PHE A 83 -6.57 -4.05 0.50
CA PHE A 83 -6.44 -3.28 1.75
C PHE A 83 -5.82 -4.11 2.88
N ASP A 84 -6.22 -5.37 3.03
CA ASP A 84 -5.64 -6.26 4.05
C ASP A 84 -4.14 -6.51 3.79
N ALA A 85 -3.76 -6.76 2.53
CA ALA A 85 -2.36 -6.92 2.15
C ALA A 85 -1.55 -5.62 2.33
N MET A 86 -2.18 -4.47 2.17
CA MET A 86 -1.55 -3.18 2.38
C MET A 86 -1.28 -2.91 3.85
N ASP A 87 -2.23 -3.22 4.74
CA ASP A 87 -2.02 -3.14 6.19
C ASP A 87 -0.85 -4.05 6.63
N GLU A 88 -0.77 -5.26 6.06
CA GLU A 88 0.34 -6.20 6.29
C GLU A 88 1.67 -5.65 5.74
N ALA A 89 1.69 -5.11 4.53
CA ALA A 89 2.88 -4.53 3.92
C ALA A 89 3.39 -3.27 4.64
N ILE A 90 2.50 -2.47 5.23
CA ILE A 90 2.87 -1.31 6.06
C ILE A 90 3.42 -1.76 7.42
N ALA A 91 2.90 -2.86 7.98
CA ALA A 91 3.35 -3.42 9.24
C ALA A 91 4.68 -4.19 9.12
N SER A 92 4.93 -4.80 7.97
CA SER A 92 6.10 -5.64 7.74
C SER A 92 7.28 -4.87 7.14
N ASP A 93 8.50 -5.32 7.42
CA ASP A 93 9.74 -4.84 6.79
C ASP A 93 10.04 -5.57 5.48
N CYS A 94 8.99 -5.97 4.76
CA CYS A 94 9.09 -6.78 3.55
C CYS A 94 9.77 -5.96 2.43
N GLY A 95 11.10 -6.01 2.35
CA GLY A 95 11.88 -5.51 1.21
C GLY A 95 12.11 -6.55 0.11
N ASN A 96 11.69 -7.81 0.32
CA ASN A 96 11.94 -8.90 -0.61
C ASN A 96 10.95 -8.91 -1.79
N ALA A 97 11.47 -8.77 -3.01
CA ALA A 97 10.70 -8.78 -4.25
C ALA A 97 9.92 -10.10 -4.47
N ASP A 98 10.45 -11.25 -4.06
CA ASP A 98 9.78 -12.55 -4.24
C ASP A 98 8.53 -12.66 -3.35
N MET A 99 8.64 -12.18 -2.12
CA MET A 99 7.52 -12.12 -1.19
C MET A 99 6.43 -11.15 -1.71
N ARG A 100 6.85 -10.06 -2.35
CA ARG A 100 5.99 -9.07 -3.00
C ARG A 100 5.18 -9.67 -4.14
N ALA A 101 5.84 -10.41 -5.03
CA ALA A 101 5.19 -11.11 -6.14
C ALA A 101 4.20 -12.19 -5.63
N ALA A 102 4.58 -12.94 -4.60
CA ALA A 102 3.72 -13.95 -3.98
C ALA A 102 2.46 -13.34 -3.34
N VAL A 103 2.56 -12.18 -2.68
CA VAL A 103 1.41 -11.46 -2.11
C VAL A 103 0.45 -11.03 -3.21
N LEU A 104 0.94 -10.40 -4.29
CA LEU A 104 0.10 -9.99 -5.42
C LEU A 104 -0.59 -11.18 -6.09
N ALA A 105 0.15 -12.28 -6.31
CA ALA A 105 -0.41 -13.51 -6.88
C ALA A 105 -1.49 -14.13 -5.96
N SER A 106 -1.26 -14.15 -4.65
CA SER A 106 -2.23 -14.64 -3.65
C SER A 106 -3.53 -13.83 -3.67
N ILE A 107 -3.44 -12.51 -3.78
CA ILE A 107 -4.61 -11.63 -3.89
C ILE A 107 -5.40 -11.92 -5.17
N ALA A 108 -4.70 -12.08 -6.30
CA ALA A 108 -5.35 -12.40 -7.59
C ALA A 108 -6.12 -13.73 -7.53
N VAL A 109 -5.53 -14.77 -6.92
CA VAL A 109 -6.18 -16.09 -6.73
C VAL A 109 -7.40 -15.99 -5.81
N ARG A 110 -7.33 -15.24 -4.71
CA ARG A 110 -8.45 -15.05 -3.77
C ARG A 110 -9.59 -14.22 -4.37
N GLY A 111 -9.25 -13.29 -5.27
CA GLY A 111 -10.21 -12.42 -5.95
C GLY A 111 -11.03 -13.06 -7.07
N ALA A 112 -10.57 -14.20 -7.61
CA ALA A 112 -11.23 -14.94 -8.69
C ALA A 112 -12.28 -15.97 -8.20
N ARG A 113 -12.42 -16.14 -6.88
CA ARG A 113 -13.42 -17.01 -6.24
C ARG A 113 -14.63 -16.21 -5.78
#